data_AF-A0A2D5GVP7-F1
#
_entry.id   AF-A0A2D5GVP7-F1
#
_cell.length_a   1.000
_cell.length_b   1.000
_cell.length_c   1.000
_cell.angle_alpha   90.00
_cell.angle_beta   90.00
_cell.angle_gamma   90.00
#
_symmetry.space_group_name_H-M   'P 1'
#
loop_
_entity.id
_entity.type
_entity.pdbx_description
1 polymer ?
#
loop_
_entity_poly.entity_id
_entity_poly.type
_entity_poly.pdbx_seq_one_letter_code
_entity_poly.pdbx_strand_id
1 'polypeptide(L)'
;AFSHHMLTFGATIHFIIPELDAGNQIIHQNAFTVSPGTPLKEIKRIGETEHEPECLVEGVRRVVDREVEMHFHRVVGINGKD
;
A
#
# COMPACT_ATOMS: atom_id res chain seq x y z
N ALA A 1 1.57 14.66 5.62
CA ALA A 1 0.61 14.64 4.48
C ALA A 1 -0.48 15.70 4.64
N PHE A 2 -1.38 15.58 5.61
CA PHE A 2 -2.51 16.51 5.77
C PHE A 2 -2.10 17.98 5.97
N SER A 3 -1.11 18.25 6.83
CA SER A 3 -0.56 19.61 7.05
C SER A 3 0.05 20.25 5.80
N HIS A 4 0.40 19.43 4.80
CA HIS A 4 0.93 19.87 3.51
C HIS A 4 -0.15 19.97 2.43
N HIS A 5 -1.44 19.89 2.80
CA HIS A 5 -2.58 20.00 1.89
C HIS A 5 -2.56 18.96 0.75
N MET A 6 -2.01 17.77 1.02
CA MET A 6 -2.08 16.66 0.08
C MET A 6 -3.55 16.27 -0.14
N LEU A 7 -3.92 16.05 -1.40
CA LEU A 7 -5.26 15.61 -1.81
C LEU A 7 -5.32 14.12 -2.13
N THR A 8 -4.18 13.43 -2.04
CA THR A 8 -4.02 12.01 -2.34
C THR A 8 -3.34 11.34 -1.16
N PHE A 9 -3.96 10.27 -0.67
CA PHE A 9 -3.47 9.43 0.41
C PHE A 9 -3.45 7.99 -0.08
N GLY A 10 -2.70 7.11 0.56
CA GLY A 10 -2.62 5.73 0.11
C GLY A 10 -2.03 4.81 1.15
N ALA A 11 -2.12 3.53 0.85
CA ALA A 11 -1.63 2.44 1.65
C ALA A 11 -0.59 1.66 0.85
N THR A 12 0.44 1.18 1.54
CA THR A 12 1.51 0.38 0.96
C THR A 12 1.60 -0.94 1.70
N ILE A 13 1.46 -2.04 0.97
CA ILE A 13 1.62 -3.40 1.51
C ILE A 13 3.00 -3.89 1.13
N HIS A 14 3.76 -4.36 2.11
CA HIS A 14 5.12 -4.82 1.92
C HIS A 14 5.43 -5.98 2.87
N PHE A 15 6.52 -6.71 2.58
CA PHE A 15 7.04 -7.68 3.51
C PHE A 15 7.74 -7.01 4.69
N ILE A 16 7.62 -7.61 5.87
CA ILE A 16 8.31 -7.13 7.07
C ILE A 16 9.79 -7.52 6.98
N ILE A 17 10.67 -6.52 7.07
CA ILE A 17 12.12 -6.67 7.18
C ILE A 17 12.60 -6.00 8.49
N PRO A 18 13.87 -6.20 8.92
CA PRO A 18 14.37 -5.58 10.16
C PRO A 18 14.30 -4.06 10.19
N GLU A 19 14.46 -3.41 9.04
CA GLU A 19 14.34 -1.96 8.91
C GLU A 19 12.87 -1.51 8.91
N LEU A 20 12.50 -0.65 9.86
CA LEU A 20 11.13 -0.16 10.05
C LEU A 20 10.62 0.59 8.81
N ASP A 21 9.50 0.13 8.24
CA ASP A 21 8.79 0.71 7.10
C ASP A 21 9.72 1.10 5.94
N ALA A 22 10.81 0.36 5.79
CA ALA A 22 11.86 0.64 4.85
C ALA A 22 12.03 -0.51 3.86
N GLY A 23 12.68 -0.19 2.74
CA GLY A 23 13.06 -1.15 1.73
C GLY A 23 12.13 -1.21 0.52
N ASN A 24 12.60 -1.93 -0.50
CA ASN A 24 11.93 -2.05 -1.79
C ASN A 24 11.09 -3.34 -1.87
N GLN A 25 10.60 -3.83 -0.72
CA GLN A 25 9.83 -5.08 -0.65
C GLN A 25 8.33 -4.85 -0.73
N ILE A 26 7.94 -3.91 -1.60
CA ILE A 26 6.56 -3.51 -1.84
C ILE A 26 5.85 -4.59 -2.67
N ILE A 27 4.72 -5.06 -2.18
CA ILE A 27 3.83 -6.04 -2.81
C ILE A 27 2.76 -5.33 -3.63
N HIS A 28 2.15 -4.30 -3.03
CA HIS A 28 1.05 -3.56 -3.64
C HIS A 28 0.95 -2.15 -3.05
N GLN A 29 0.58 -1.20 -3.90
CA GLN A 29 0.28 0.18 -3.51
C GLN A 29 -1.00 0.62 -4.20
N ASN A 30 -1.84 1.31 -3.44
CA ASN A 30 -3.02 1.96 -3.98
C ASN A 30 -3.17 3.33 -3.31
N ALA A 31 -3.97 4.20 -3.91
CA ALA A 31 -4.25 5.53 -3.40
C ALA A 31 -5.72 5.90 -3.56
N PHE A 32 -6.18 6.82 -2.72
CA PHE A 32 -7.47 7.47 -2.83
C PHE A 32 -7.30 8.99 -2.79
N THR A 33 -8.23 9.71 -3.39
CA THR A 33 -8.22 11.17 -3.45
C THR A 33 -9.37 11.75 -2.63
N VAL A 34 -9.16 12.97 -2.12
CA VAL A 34 -10.16 13.70 -1.36
C VAL A 34 -10.30 15.12 -1.89
N SER A 35 -11.48 15.72 -1.71
CA SER A 35 -11.70 17.11 -2.08
C SER A 35 -10.89 18.05 -1.17
N PRO A 36 -10.48 19.24 -1.66
CA PRO A 36 -9.87 20.26 -0.81
C PRO A 36 -10.75 20.60 0.39
N GLY A 37 -10.14 20.72 1.58
CA GLY A 37 -10.86 21.01 2.82
C GLY A 37 -11.50 19.81 3.51
N THR A 38 -11.35 18.58 2.98
CA THR A 38 -11.83 17.37 3.65
C THR A 38 -11.22 17.26 5.07
N PRO A 39 -12.01 17.06 6.13
CA PRO A 39 -11.48 17.00 7.49
C PRO A 39 -10.53 15.82 7.70
N LEU A 40 -9.46 16.01 8.49
CA LEU A 40 -8.51 14.94 8.84
C LEU A 40 -9.20 13.70 9.40
N LYS A 41 -10.24 13.88 10.22
CA LYS A 41 -11.02 12.77 10.79
C LYS A 41 -11.63 11.89 9.70
N GLU A 42 -12.12 12.50 8.62
CA GLU A 42 -12.72 11.77 7.50
C GLU A 42 -11.65 11.08 6.66
N ILE A 43 -10.52 11.74 6.39
CA ILE A 43 -9.38 11.13 5.69
C ILE A 43 -8.89 9.89 6.44
N LYS A 44 -8.77 9.97 7.78
CA LYS A 44 -8.40 8.81 8.62
C LYS A 44 -9.45 7.72 8.56
N ARG A 45 -10.74 8.06 8.65
CA ARG A 45 -11.84 7.08 8.55
C ARG A 45 -11.77 6.30 7.24
N ILE A 46 -11.63 6.98 6.11
CA ILE A 46 -11.51 6.35 4.78
C ILE A 46 -10.27 5.45 4.75
N GLY A 47 -9.12 5.97 5.20
CA GLY A 47 -7.87 5.21 5.26
C GLY A 47 -7.99 3.92 6.08
N GLU A 48 -8.42 4.03 7.33
CA GLU A 48 -8.42 2.93 8.32
C GLU A 48 -9.52 1.89 8.06
N THR A 49 -10.69 2.31 7.57
CA THR A 49 -11.88 1.43 7.50
C THR A 49 -12.19 0.88 6.12
N GLU A 50 -11.69 1.52 5.06
CA GLU A 50 -11.99 1.16 3.67
C GLU A 50 -10.70 0.86 2.91
N HIS A 51 -9.80 1.86 2.81
CA HIS A 51 -8.67 1.80 1.88
C HIS A 51 -7.55 0.84 2.30
N GLU A 52 -7.11 0.88 3.56
CA GLU A 52 -6.05 -0.01 4.06
C GLU A 52 -6.49 -1.49 4.01
N PRO A 53 -7.70 -1.88 4.49
CA PRO A 53 -8.17 -3.26 4.36
C PRO A 53 -8.23 -3.76 2.91
N GLU A 54 -8.77 -2.96 1.99
CA GLU A 54 -8.84 -3.33 0.56
C GLU A 54 -7.45 -3.51 -0.05
N CYS A 55 -6.54 -2.58 0.23
CA CYS A 55 -5.15 -2.65 -0.26
C CYS A 55 -4.44 -3.90 0.28
N LEU A 56 -4.64 -4.22 1.57
CA LEU A 56 -4.07 -5.40 2.22
C LEU A 56 -4.57 -6.69 1.59
N VAL A 57 -5.89 -6.82 1.38
CA VAL A 57 -6.48 -8.02 0.78
C VAL A 57 -5.91 -8.26 -0.62
N GLU A 58 -5.77 -7.22 -1.44
CA GLU A 58 -5.14 -7.34 -2.77
C GLU A 58 -3.67 -7.74 -2.67
N GLY A 59 -2.91 -7.14 -1.74
CA GLY A 59 -1.53 -7.53 -1.49
C GLY A 59 -1.39 -9.01 -1.09
N VAL A 60 -2.24 -9.50 -0.19
CA VAL A 60 -2.26 -10.91 0.22
C VAL A 60 -2.64 -11.82 -0.94
N ARG A 61 -3.66 -11.45 -1.72
CA ARG A 61 -4.09 -12.21 -2.91
C ARG A 61 -2.93 -12.39 -3.89
N ARG A 62 -2.19 -11.32 -4.20
CA ARG A 62 -1.01 -11.38 -5.10
C ARG A 62 0.06 -12.35 -4.65
N VAL A 63 0.28 -12.48 -3.34
CA VAL A 63 1.23 -13.44 -2.77
C VAL A 63 0.67 -14.86 -2.82
N VAL A 64 -0.59 -15.06 -2.43
CA VAL A 64 -1.24 -16.38 -2.40
C VAL A 64 -1.38 -16.97 -3.80
N ASP A 65 -1.78 -16.16 -4.78
CA ASP A 65 -1.93 -16.54 -6.18
C ASP A 65 -0.59 -16.67 -6.91
N ARG A 66 0.53 -16.48 -6.21
CA ARG A 66 1.89 -16.51 -6.78
C ARG A 66 2.05 -15.55 -7.97
N GLU A 67 1.46 -14.36 -7.88
CA GLU A 67 1.74 -13.28 -8.82
C GLU A 67 3.09 -12.63 -8.49
N VAL A 68 3.41 -12.51 -7.20
CA VAL A 68 4.66 -11.95 -6.70
C VAL A 68 5.28 -12.80 -5.59
N GLU A 69 6.61 -12.77 -5.48
CA GLU A 69 7.35 -13.38 -4.38
C GLU A 69 8.53 -12.53 -3.93
N MET A 70 9.03 -12.83 -2.73
CA MET A 70 10.29 -12.29 -2.24
C MET A 70 11.46 -13.06 -2.84
N HIS A 71 12.31 -12.35 -3.57
CA HIS A 71 13.59 -12.84 -4.08
C HIS A 71 14.73 -12.07 -3.42
N PHE A 72 15.38 -12.68 -2.43
CA PHE A 72 16.35 -12.04 -1.53
C PHE A 72 15.79 -10.77 -0.88
N HIS A 73 16.21 -9.61 -1.37
CA HIS A 73 15.88 -8.28 -0.83
C HIS A 73 14.90 -7.53 -1.73
N ARG A 74 14.21 -8.19 -2.67
CA ARG A 74 13.28 -7.54 -3.61
C ARG A 74 12.03 -8.38 -3.81
N VAL A 75 10.95 -7.71 -4.19
CA VAL A 75 9.75 -8.38 -4.69
C VAL A 75 9.85 -8.49 -6.21
N VAL A 76 9.58 -9.68 -6.74
CA VAL A 76 9.62 -9.97 -8.19
C VAL A 76 8.30 -10.61 -8.63
N GLY A 77 7.94 -10.41 -9.89
CA GLY A 77 6.80 -11.10 -10.50
C GLY A 77 7.19 -12.51 -10.94
N ILE A 78 6.36 -13.51 -10.63
CA ILE A 78 6.67 -14.92 -10.88
C ILE A 78 6.54 -15.30 -12.37
N ASN A 79 5.73 -14.56 -13.13
CA ASN A 79 5.44 -14.88 -14.54
C ASN A 79 6.12 -13.95 -15.58
N GLY A 80 7.13 -13.18 -15.18
CA GLY A 80 8.01 -12.47 -16.11
C GLY A 80 7.29 -11.57 -17.11
N LYS A 81 6.72 -10.47 -16.65
CA LYS A 81 6.64 -9.22 -17.43
C LYS A 81 6.83 -8.07 -16.45
N ASP A 82 7.99 -7.44 -16.55
CA ASP A 82 8.29 -6.13 -15.98
C ASP A 82 7.34 -5.07 -16.56
#